data_AF-A0A5D0WSM8-F1
#
_entry.id   AF-A0A5D0WSM8-F1
#
_cell.length_a   1.000
_cell.length_b   1.000
_cell.length_c   1.000
_cell.angle_alpha   90.00
_cell.angle_beta   90.00
_cell.angle_gamma   90.00
#
_symmetry.space_group_name_H-M   'P 1'
#
loop_
_entity.id
_entity.type
_entity.pdbx_description
1 polymer ?
#
loop_
_entity_poly.entity_id
_entity_poly.type
_entity_poly.pdbx_seq_one_letter_code
_entity_poly.pdbx_strand_id
1 'polypeptide(L)' 'MTGPWELQLGAFGVEGNAQKLWSKIRTRPEVQGTAKRTEPAGRLTVLFASGYPSRSAATSACAKLKAGGYDCLVARN' A
#
# COMPACT_ATOMS: atom_id res chain seq x y z
N MET A 1 -14.87 5.11 8.48
CA MET A 1 -15.31 4.27 7.34
C MET A 1 -14.16 4.19 6.35
N THR A 2 -13.32 3.17 6.47
CA THR A 2 -12.25 2.88 5.50
C THR A 2 -12.91 2.35 4.23
N GLY A 3 -12.65 2.97 3.08
CA GLY A 3 -13.26 2.53 1.82
C GLY A 3 -12.67 1.21 1.31
N PRO A 4 -13.35 0.53 0.37
CA PRO A 4 -13.00 -0.83 -0.08
C PRO A 4 -11.74 -0.88 -0.95
N TRP A 5 -11.12 0.27 -1.21
CA TRP A 5 -9.96 0.38 -2.07
C TRP A 5 -8.68 0.33 -1.26
N GLU A 6 -7.74 -0.45 -1.78
CA GLU A 6 -6.44 -0.68 -1.18
C GLU A 6 -5.35 -0.50 -2.24
N LEU A 7 -4.12 -0.25 -1.81
CA LEU A 7 -2.95 -0.24 -2.67
C LEU A 7 -2.02 -1.37 -2.29
N GLN A 8 -1.80 -2.30 -3.21
CA GLN A 8 -0.71 -3.25 -3.10
C GLN A 8 0.61 -2.54 -3.38
N LEU A 9 1.50 -2.50 -2.41
CA LEU A 9 2.79 -1.79 -2.46
C LEU A 9 3.95 -2.71 -2.84
N GLY A 10 3.71 -4.02 -2.89
CA GLY A 10 4.70 -5.01 -3.28
C GLY A 10 4.51 -6.34 -2.57
N ALA A 11 5.22 -7.36 -3.05
CA ALA A 11 5.30 -8.68 -2.44
C ALA A 11 6.74 -8.96 -2.00
N PHE A 12 6.91 -9.32 -0.73
CA PHE A 12 8.22 -9.45 -0.09
C PHE A 12 8.42 -10.88 0.38
N GLY A 13 9.51 -11.54 0.00
CA GLY A 13 9.88 -12.85 0.56
C GLY A 13 10.33 -12.79 2.03
N VAL A 14 10.58 -11.58 2.54
CA VAL A 14 10.98 -11.33 3.93
C VAL A 14 10.08 -10.23 4.49
N GLU A 15 9.31 -10.56 5.52
CA GLU A 15 8.36 -9.63 6.15
C GLU A 15 9.05 -8.33 6.62
N GLY A 16 10.28 -8.44 7.14
CA GLY A 16 11.07 -7.27 7.56
C GLY A 16 11.28 -6.23 6.45
N ASN A 17 11.33 -6.63 5.18
CA ASN A 17 11.43 -5.69 4.06
C ASN A 17 10.11 -4.96 3.80
N ALA A 18 8.96 -5.64 3.96
CA ALA A 18 7.65 -5.00 3.89
C ALA A 18 7.49 -3.95 5.00
N GLN A 19 7.90 -4.26 6.23
CA GLN A 19 7.85 -3.34 7.36
C GLN A 19 8.75 -2.12 7.15
N LYS A 20 9.95 -2.31 6.58
CA LYS A 20 10.87 -1.23 6.21
C LYS A 20 10.25 -0.31 5.14
N LEU A 21 9.66 -0.87 4.09
CA LEU A 21 8.97 -0.09 3.07
C LEU A 21 7.82 0.72 3.69
N TRP A 22 6.95 0.06 4.47
CA TRP A 22 5.84 0.73 5.14
C TRP A 22 6.31 1.90 6.00
N SER A 23 7.37 1.71 6.77
CA SER A 23 7.93 2.75 7.64
C SER A 23 8.44 3.98 6.87
N LYS A 24 8.87 3.80 5.61
CA LYS A 24 9.32 4.88 4.72
C LYS A 24 8.14 5.62 4.09
N ILE A 25 7.09 4.91 3.67
CA ILE A 25 5.97 5.53 2.95
C ILE A 25 4.88 6.07 3.88
N ARG A 26 4.72 5.54 5.10
CA ARG A 26 3.66 5.95 6.05
C ARG A 26 3.72 7.43 6.44
N THR A 27 4.89 8.05 6.30
CA THR A 27 5.09 9.47 6.58
C THR A 27 4.66 10.36 5.41
N ARG A 28 4.46 9.78 4.22
CA ARG A 28 4.09 10.50 3.00
C ARG A 28 2.60 10.83 3.01
N PRO A 29 2.20 12.05 2.59
CA PRO A 29 0.83 12.52 2.70
C PRO A 29 -0.18 11.66 1.94
N GLU A 30 0.23 10.97 0.88
CA GLU A 30 -0.61 10.04 0.11
C GLU A 30 -0.94 8.73 0.83
N VAL A 31 -0.19 8.37 1.88
CA VAL A 31 -0.41 7.16 2.70
C VAL A 31 -0.87 7.53 4.12
N GLN A 32 -0.76 8.80 4.52
CA GLN A 32 -1.24 9.25 5.81
C GLN A 32 -2.75 8.99 5.97
N GLY A 33 -3.14 8.44 7.12
CA GLY A 33 -4.52 8.06 7.41
C GLY A 33 -4.96 6.71 6.82
N THR A 34 -4.08 6.01 6.09
CA THR A 34 -4.32 4.63 5.64
C THR A 34 -3.83 3.61 6.67
N ALA A 35 -4.45 2.44 6.68
CA ALA A 35 -4.06 1.32 7.54
C ALA A 35 -3.07 0.40 6.80
N LYS A 36 -2.07 -0.09 7.54
CA LYS A 36 -1.18 -1.14 7.04
C LYS A 36 -1.93 -2.48 7.06
N ARG A 37 -1.99 -3.16 5.93
CA ARG A 37 -2.43 -4.55 5.83
C ARG A 37 -1.33 -5.38 5.20
N THR A 38 -1.14 -6.60 5.70
CA THR A 38 -0.21 -7.56 5.10
C THR A 38 -0.92 -8.88 4.92
N GLU A 39 -0.74 -9.50 3.76
CA GLU A 39 -1.38 -10.77 3.44
C GLU A 39 -0.35 -11.81 2.98
N PRO A 40 -0.40 -13.04 3.49
CA PRO A 40 0.46 -14.11 3.01
C PRO A 40 0.00 -14.60 1.63
N ALA A 41 0.90 -14.58 0.65
CA ALA A 41 0.73 -15.15 -0.68
C ALA A 41 1.81 -16.23 -0.90
N GLY A 42 1.52 -17.44 -0.41
CA GLY A 42 2.47 -18.55 -0.43
C GLY A 42 3.70 -18.27 0.45
N ARG A 43 4.87 -18.08 -0.18
CA ARG A 43 6.13 -17.72 0.51
C ARG A 43 6.38 -16.20 0.58
N LEU A 44 5.45 -15.41 0.07
CA LEU A 44 5.60 -13.95 0.01
C LEU A 44 4.62 -13.30 0.99
N THR A 45 5.04 -12.20 1.59
CA THR A 45 4.18 -11.28 2.32
C THR A 45 3.85 -10.11 1.42
N VAL A 46 2.59 -9.96 1.03
CA VAL A 46 2.12 -8.83 0.24
C VAL A 46 1.75 -7.69 1.16
N LEU A 47 2.29 -6.50 0.90
CA LEU A 47 2.00 -5.29 1.66
C LEU A 47 0.91 -4.48 0.98
N PHE A 48 -0.10 -4.10 1.75
CA PHE A 48 -1.22 -3.27 1.32
C PHE A 48 -1.38 -2.02 2.19
N ALA A 49 -1.81 -0.92 1.58
CA ALA A 49 -2.32 0.26 2.25
C ALA A 49 -3.84 0.32 2.05
N SER A 50 -4.62 0.16 3.11
CA SER A 50 -6.07 0.14 3.04
C SER A 50 -6.68 1.43 3.60
N GLY A 51 -7.90 1.76 3.16
CA GLY A 51 -8.64 2.93 3.65
C GLY A 51 -8.89 4.01 2.62
N TYR A 52 -8.72 3.74 1.33
CA TYR A 52 -9.06 4.70 0.29
C TYR A 52 -10.58 4.69 0.04
N PRO A 53 -11.24 5.87 0.03
CA PRO A 53 -12.69 5.96 -0.13
C PRO A 53 -13.16 5.58 -1.54
N SER A 54 -12.31 5.73 -2.55
CA SER A 54 -12.65 5.50 -3.96
C SER A 54 -11.44 5.00 -4.76
N ARG A 55 -11.72 4.40 -5.93
CA ARG A 55 -10.69 4.00 -6.90
C ARG A 55 -9.82 5.17 -7.33
N SER A 56 -10.42 6.34 -7.53
CA SER A 56 -9.70 7.55 -7.95
C SER A 56 -8.75 8.06 -6.87
N ALA A 57 -9.16 8.00 -5.59
CA ALA A 57 -8.28 8.33 -4.47
C ALA A 57 -7.09 7.37 -4.40
N ALA A 58 -7.35 6.06 -4.49
CA ALA A 58 -6.30 5.04 -4.53
C ALA A 58 -5.36 5.23 -5.72
N THR A 59 -5.91 5.44 -6.92
CA THR A 59 -5.11 5.65 -8.15
C THR A 59 -4.22 6.89 -8.04
N SER A 60 -4.75 7.98 -7.49
CA SER A 60 -3.99 9.23 -7.28
C SER A 60 -2.86 9.04 -6.27
N ALA A 61 -3.13 8.34 -5.16
CA ALA A 61 -2.10 8.00 -4.18
C ALA A 61 -1.03 7.09 -4.79
N CYS A 62 -1.43 6.11 -5.60
CA CYS A 62 -0.50 5.24 -6.30
C CYS A 62 0.38 6.00 -7.31
N ALA A 63 -0.19 6.93 -8.08
CA ALA A 63 0.60 7.76 -8.99
C ALA A 63 1.66 8.60 -8.24
N LYS A 64 1.32 9.15 -7.07
CA LYS A 64 2.27 9.88 -6.21
C LYS A 64 3.36 9.00 -5.63
N LEU A 65 3.02 7.77 -5.24
CA LEU A 65 3.99 6.77 -4.78
C LEU A 65 4.97 6.41 -5.90
N LYS A 66 4.47 6.16 -7.11
CA LYS A 66 5.31 5.89 -8.30
C LYS A 66 6.24 7.05 -8.64
N ALA A 67 5.75 8.28 -8.55
CA ALA A 67 6.58 9.47 -8.71
C ALA A 67 7.69 9.57 -7.63
N GLY A 68 7.46 9.00 -6.45
CA GLY A 68 8.45 8.84 -5.39
C GLY A 68 9.37 7.61 -5.51
N GLY A 69 9.24 6.82 -6.59
CA GLY A 69 10.01 5.60 -6.83
C GLY A 69 9.46 4.35 -6.15
N TYR A 70 8.21 4.38 -5.68
CA TYR A 70 7.56 3.22 -5.06
C TYR A 70 6.50 2.63 -5.98
N ASP A 71 6.67 1.37 -6.34
CA ASP A 71 5.65 0.66 -7.11
C ASP A 71 4.40 0.41 -6.29
N CYS A 72 3.27 0.46 -6.98
CA CYS A 72 1.97 0.21 -6.40
C CYS A 72 0.98 -0.27 -7.45
N LEU A 73 -0.02 -0.99 -6.96
CA LEU A 73 -1.12 -1.51 -7.76
C LEU A 73 -2.43 -1.29 -6.99
N VAL A 74 -3.42 -0.71 -7.68
CA VAL A 74 -4.74 -0.44 -7.07
C VAL A 74 -5.49 -1.76 -6.98
N ALA A 75 -5.83 -2.16 -5.76
CA ALA A 75 -6.57 -3.37 -5.45
C ALA A 75 -7.91 -3.01 -4.76
N ARG A 76 -8.81 -3.99 -4.73
CA ARG A 76 -10.07 -3.92 -3.99
C ARG A 76 -10.13 -5.13 -3.08
N ASN A 77 -10.47 -4.88 -1.81
CA ASN A 77 -10.77 -5.92 -0.82
C ASN A 77 -12.24 -6.35 -0.97
#